data_AF-A0A7W6K691-F1
#
_entry.id   AF-A0A7W6K691-F1
#
_cell.length_a   1.000
_cell.length_b   1.000
_cell.length_c   1.000
_cell.angle_alpha   90.00
_cell.angle_beta   90.00
_cell.angle_gamma   90.00
#
_symmetry.space_group_name_H-M   'P 1'
#
loop_
_entity.id
_entity.type
_entity.pdbx_description
1 polymer ?
#
loop_
_entity_poly.entity_id
_entity_poly.type
_entity_poly.pdbx_seq_one_letter_code
_entity_poly.pdbx_strand_id
1 'polypeptide(L)' 'MIEAKRKGIRVFGVTIDSDARTYVPAIFGQRGFAVVPHIGRLPAALPAIYRSLVG' A
#
# COMPACT_ATOMS: atom_id res chain seq x y z
N MET A 1 -8.65 -7.86 4.77
CA MET A 1 -8.93 -6.40 4.65
C MET A 1 -10.28 -5.99 5.23
N ILE A 2 -11.40 -6.67 4.92
CA ILE A 2 -12.75 -6.28 5.37
C ILE A 2 -12.86 -6.20 6.90
N GLU A 3 -12.29 -7.16 7.62
CA GLU A 3 -12.34 -7.18 9.08
C GLU A 3 -11.57 -6.01 9.73
N ALA A 4 -10.40 -5.65 9.19
CA ALA A 4 -9.61 -4.50 9.65
C ALA A 4 -10.34 -3.17 9.36
N LYS A 5 -10.93 -3.02 8.17
CA LYS A 5 -11.75 -1.86 7.82
C LYS A 5 -12.95 -1.70 8.76
N ARG A 6 -13.62 -2.80 9.12
CA ARG A 6 -14.74 -2.79 10.09
C ARG A 6 -14.33 -2.36 11.50
N LYS A 7 -13.04 -2.52 11.86
CA LYS A 7 -12.46 -2.06 13.12
C LYS A 7 -11.91 -0.63 13.06
N GLY A 8 -12.16 0.11 11.97
CA GLY A 8 -11.62 1.47 11.77
C GLY A 8 -10.11 1.51 11.44
N ILE A 9 -9.48 0.35 11.21
CA ILE A 9 -8.06 0.25 10.93
C ILE A 9 -7.84 0.50 9.43
N ARG A 10 -7.15 1.60 9.11
CA ARG A 10 -6.68 1.86 7.75
C ARG A 10 -5.47 0.98 7.46
N VAL A 11 -5.60 0.12 6.45
CA VAL A 11 -4.53 -0.79 6.02
C VAL A 11 -4.01 -0.30 4.67
N PHE A 12 -2.70 -0.15 4.57
CA PHE A 12 -2.00 0.21 3.33
C PHE A 12 -0.94 -0.84 3.04
N GLY A 13 -1.04 -1.49 1.87
CA GLY A 13 -0.10 -2.51 1.45
C GLY A 13 1.14 -1.89 0.81
N VAL A 14 2.33 -2.30 1.22
CA VAL A 14 3.55 -2.00 0.49
C VAL A 14 4.15 -3.31 0.01
N THR A 15 4.36 -3.41 -1.31
CA THR A 15 4.96 -4.61 -1.92
C THR A 15 6.24 -4.22 -2.65
N ILE A 16 7.23 -5.12 -2.62
CA ILE A 16 8.51 -4.97 -3.32
C ILE A 16 8.56 -6.04 -4.40
N ASP A 17 7.90 -5.77 -5.51
CA ASP A 17 7.73 -6.71 -6.61
C ASP A 17 7.35 -5.92 -7.88
N SER A 18 8.12 -6.09 -8.96
CA SER A 18 7.88 -5.44 -10.25
C SER A 18 6.56 -5.87 -10.90
N ASP A 19 6.09 -7.08 -10.59
CA ASP A 19 4.91 -7.73 -11.19
C ASP A 19 3.65 -7.61 -10.32
N ALA A 20 3.77 -7.03 -9.12
CA ALA A 20 2.66 -6.92 -8.16
C ALA A 20 1.51 -6.01 -8.61
N ARG A 21 1.71 -5.20 -9.66
CA ARG A 21 0.65 -4.37 -10.24
C ARG A 21 -0.55 -5.18 -10.73
N THR A 22 -0.37 -6.47 -11.01
CA THR A 22 -1.38 -7.32 -11.65
C THR A 22 -2.46 -7.84 -10.68
N TYR A 23 -2.15 -7.99 -9.39
CA TYR A 23 -3.07 -8.58 -8.40
C TYR A 23 -3.35 -7.71 -7.18
N VAL A 24 -2.44 -6.79 -6.82
CA VAL A 24 -2.57 -5.96 -5.62
C VAL A 24 -3.78 -5.01 -5.65
N PRO A 25 -4.20 -4.42 -6.79
CA PRO A 25 -5.43 -3.62 -6.83
C PRO A 25 -6.69 -4.38 -6.38
N ALA A 26 -6.78 -5.69 -6.65
CA ALA A 26 -7.94 -6.50 -6.26
C ALA A 26 -8.02 -6.74 -4.75
N ILE A 27 -6.88 -6.77 -4.06
CA ILE A 27 -6.78 -7.04 -2.62
C ILE A 27 -6.89 -5.75 -1.80
N PHE A 28 -6.23 -4.68 -2.25
CA PHE A 28 -6.07 -3.43 -1.50
C PHE A 28 -6.96 -2.29 -2.03
N GLY A 29 -7.53 -2.42 -3.22
CA GLY A 29 -8.21 -1.32 -3.92
C GLY A 29 -7.23 -0.34 -4.54
N GLN A 30 -7.67 0.45 -5.52
CA GLN A 30 -6.81 1.33 -6.34
C GLN A 30 -5.98 2.37 -5.55
N ARG A 31 -6.34 2.66 -4.30
CA ARG A 31 -5.66 3.63 -3.43
C ARG A 31 -5.11 3.05 -2.13
N GLY A 32 -5.15 1.72 -1.96
CA GLY A 32 -4.76 1.04 -0.72
C GLY A 32 -3.37 0.44 -0.73
N PHE A 33 -2.54 0.73 -1.74
CA PHE A 33 -1.21 0.13 -1.84
C PHE A 33 -0.18 1.01 -2.57
N ALA A 34 1.10 0.72 -2.32
CA ALA A 34 2.23 1.18 -3.12
C ALA A 34 3.08 -0.02 -3.58
N VAL A 35 3.49 0.02 -4.85
CA VAL A 35 4.48 -0.91 -5.41
C VAL A 35 5.81 -0.20 -5.45
N VAL A 36 6.79 -0.72 -4.72
CA VAL A 36 8.15 -0.18 -4.67
C VAL A 36 9.07 -1.15 -5.43
N PRO A 37 9.73 -0.74 -6.53
CA PRO A 37 10.49 -1.67 -7.36
C PRO A 37 11.75 -2.24 -6.66
N HIS A 38 12.28 -1.55 -5.64
CA HIS A 38 13.46 -1.98 -4.88
C HIS A 38 13.35 -1.56 -3.41
N ILE A 39 13.77 -2.43 -2.49
CA ILE A 39 13.71 -2.17 -1.04
C ILE A 39 14.44 -0.88 -0.62
N GLY A 40 15.54 -0.54 -1.30
CA GLY A 40 16.28 0.70 -1.03
C GLY A 40 15.48 1.99 -1.30
N ARG A 41 14.39 1.91 -2.07
CA ARG A 41 13.48 3.05 -2.31
C ARG A 41 12.34 3.15 -1.29
N LEU A 42 12.16 2.13 -0.44
CA LEU A 42 11.12 2.12 0.57
C LEU A 42 11.22 3.31 1.52
N PRO A 43 12.39 3.66 2.12
CA PRO A 43 12.48 4.78 3.04
C PRO A 43 12.06 6.12 2.41
N ALA A 44 12.40 6.34 1.14
CA ALA A 44 12.03 7.54 0.40
C ALA A 44 10.54 7.59 0.03
N ALA A 45 9.87 6.43 -0.09
CA ALA A 45 8.45 6.34 -0.40
C ALA A 45 7.55 6.51 0.84
N LEU A 46 8.08 6.27 2.05
CA LEU A 46 7.31 6.34 3.31
C LEU A 46 6.58 7.68 3.50
N PRO A 47 7.18 8.86 3.28
CA PRO A 47 6.47 10.13 3.49
C PRO A 47 5.24 10.28 2.58
N ALA A 48 5.31 9.82 1.33
CA ALA A 48 4.18 9.85 0.41
C ALA A 48 3.08 8.87 0.83
N ILE A 49 3.47 7.68 1.28
CA ILE A 49 2.55 6.65 1.81
C ILE A 49 1.82 7.18 3.05
N TYR A 50 2.54 7.77 4.01
CA TYR A 50 1.94 8.34 5.22
C TYR A 50 0.97 9.49 4.91
N ARG A 51 1.28 10.36 3.94
CA ARG A 51 0.33 11.39 3.50
C ARG A 51 -0.97 10.81 2.93
N SER A 52 -0.87 9.73 2.16
CA SER A 52 -2.06 9.02 1.64
C SER A 52 -2.89 8.34 2.73
N LEU A 53 -2.25 8.05 3.88
CA LEU A 53 -2.86 7.40 5.02
C LEU A 53 -3.52 8.37 6.00
N VAL A 54 -3.23 9.67 5.97
CA VAL A 54 -3.76 10.65 6.93
C VAL A 54 -4.76 11.61 6.28
N GLY A 55 -4.80 11.66 4.93
CA GLY A 55 -5.83 12.39 4.16
C GLY A 55 -7.19 11.74 4.12
#